data_AF-A0A9P5L1J9-F1
#
_entry.id   AF-A0A9P5L1J9-F1
#
_cell.length_a   1.000
_cell.length_b   1.000
_cell.length_c   1.000
_cell.angle_alpha   90.00
_cell.angle_beta   90.00
_cell.angle_gamma   90.00
#
_symmetry.space_group_name_H-M   'P 1'
#
loop_
_entity.id
_entity.type
_entity.pdbx_description
1 polymer ?
#
loop_
_entity_poly.entity_id
_entity_poly.type
_entity_poly.pdbx_seq_one_letter_code
_entity_poly.pdbx_strand_id
1 'polypeptide(L)'
;MSQKWNQAPSPEALTPEANSIGPPFVESDGYARVTQAAWLLDQVFESLDEQDLDTRLVRLDRLDHALQTSLALTMEQSQGRWGLFCTANAIMIRHVIEITAEMTPSPEKSPDQWRDRSYIALETITQMTQDIAITQNYMPLEEMDALPPSRAFVLRSALRYLDDLGVKCNRWDAVRDQLKESLRMFDERWDLSSERNMDNLPE
;
A
#
# COMPACT_ATOMS: atom_id res chain seq x y z
N MET A 1 42.25 -5.31 -58.12
CA MET A 1 41.11 -4.77 -57.34
C MET A 1 41.43 -4.99 -55.87
N SER A 2 41.95 -3.96 -55.19
CA SER A 2 42.37 -4.03 -53.78
C SER A 2 41.41 -3.19 -52.95
N GLN A 3 40.69 -3.82 -52.02
CA GLN A 3 39.85 -3.11 -51.05
C GLN A 3 40.62 -2.90 -49.75
N LYS A 4 40.75 -1.62 -49.39
CA LYS A 4 41.31 -1.12 -48.14
C LYS A 4 40.34 -1.43 -46.99
N TRP A 5 40.81 -2.11 -45.96
CA TRP A 5 40.14 -2.18 -44.66
C TRP A 5 40.67 -1.03 -43.80
N ASN A 6 39.78 -0.13 -43.40
CA ASN A 6 40.11 1.01 -42.55
C ASN A 6 40.32 0.53 -41.10
N GLN A 7 41.38 1.07 -40.51
CA GLN A 7 41.85 0.85 -39.14
C GLN A 7 40.86 1.43 -38.12
N ALA A 8 40.63 0.70 -37.01
CA ALA A 8 39.99 1.23 -35.82
C ALA A 8 41.02 2.05 -34.99
N PRO A 9 40.64 3.19 -34.36
CA PRO A 9 41.51 3.89 -33.43
C PRO A 9 41.54 3.24 -32.04
N SER A 10 42.72 3.30 -31.43
CA SER A 10 43.12 2.77 -30.11
C SER A 10 42.39 3.43 -28.92
N PRO A 11 42.28 2.78 -27.74
CA PRO A 11 41.61 3.32 -26.57
C PRO A 11 42.63 3.98 -25.63
N GLU A 12 42.53 5.28 -25.39
CA GLU A 12 43.10 5.92 -24.21
C GLU A 12 42.54 7.34 -24.01
N ALA A 13 42.45 7.74 -22.73
CA ALA A 13 41.97 9.01 -22.18
C ALA A 13 40.45 9.18 -21.99
N LEU A 14 39.90 8.58 -20.91
CA LEU A 14 38.74 9.12 -20.20
C LEU A 14 39.22 9.73 -18.88
N THR A 15 39.16 11.06 -18.79
CA THR A 15 39.27 11.84 -17.55
C THR A 15 38.00 11.71 -16.70
N PRO A 16 38.07 11.85 -15.37
CA PRO A 16 36.90 11.78 -14.50
C PRO A 16 36.37 13.20 -14.21
N GLU A 17 35.35 13.64 -14.94
CA GLU A 17 34.47 14.71 -14.46
C GLU A 17 33.02 14.36 -14.75
N ALA A 18 32.42 13.64 -13.82
CA ALA A 18 30.97 13.45 -13.75
C ALA A 18 30.51 13.81 -12.33
N ASN A 19 30.56 15.10 -12.00
CA ASN A 19 29.65 15.67 -11.00
C ASN A 19 28.25 15.71 -11.63
N SER A 20 27.58 14.56 -11.66
CA SER A 20 26.16 14.47 -11.99
C SER A 20 25.37 14.61 -10.70
N ILE A 21 24.94 15.84 -10.42
CA ILE A 21 23.80 16.09 -9.53
C ILE A 21 22.58 15.53 -10.27
N GLY A 22 22.07 14.38 -9.82
CA GLY A 22 20.82 13.80 -10.34
C GLY A 22 19.62 14.73 -10.12
N PRO A 23 18.52 14.58 -10.89
CA PRO A 23 17.51 15.61 -11.00
C PRO A 23 16.63 15.72 -9.75
N PRO A 24 16.29 16.93 -9.28
CA PRO A 24 15.41 17.19 -8.13
C PRO A 24 13.91 16.94 -8.42
N PHE A 25 13.57 16.33 -9.56
CA PHE A 25 12.19 16.27 -10.05
C PHE A 25 11.40 15.05 -9.53
N VAL A 26 12.07 13.93 -9.27
CA VAL A 26 11.41 12.67 -8.88
C VAL A 26 10.90 12.69 -7.43
N GLU A 27 11.58 13.39 -6.53
CA GLU A 27 11.14 13.50 -5.13
C GLU A 27 9.87 14.33 -4.98
N SER A 28 9.70 15.38 -5.79
CA SER A 28 8.52 16.25 -5.79
C SER A 28 7.23 15.48 -6.10
N ASP A 29 7.30 14.47 -6.97
CA ASP A 29 6.13 13.67 -7.36
C ASP A 29 5.67 12.75 -6.23
N GLY A 30 6.60 12.19 -5.44
CA GLY A 30 6.31 11.36 -4.28
C GLY A 30 5.56 12.09 -3.18
N TYR A 31 6.10 13.24 -2.77
CA TYR A 31 5.47 14.09 -1.76
C TYR A 31 4.10 14.61 -2.20
N ALA A 32 3.95 14.96 -3.48
CA ALA A 32 2.65 15.35 -4.04
C ALA A 32 1.62 14.22 -3.92
N ARG A 33 2.00 12.97 -4.22
CA ARG A 33 1.11 11.80 -4.04
C ARG A 33 0.78 11.53 -2.59
N VAL A 34 1.74 11.65 -1.68
CA VAL A 34 1.48 11.49 -0.23
C VAL A 34 0.52 12.58 0.26
N THR A 35 0.74 13.83 -0.15
CA THR A 35 -0.15 14.96 0.20
C THR A 35 -1.54 14.76 -0.36
N GLN A 36 -1.66 14.32 -1.60
CA GLN A 36 -2.94 13.99 -2.23
C GLN A 36 -3.66 12.86 -1.49
N ALA A 37 -2.94 11.79 -1.13
CA ALA A 37 -3.50 10.67 -0.40
C ALA A 37 -3.97 11.09 1.01
N ALA A 38 -3.19 11.90 1.72
CA ALA A 38 -3.56 12.45 3.02
C ALA A 38 -4.77 13.39 2.91
N TRP A 39 -4.83 14.25 1.90
CA TRP A 39 -6.00 15.12 1.67
C TRP A 39 -7.27 14.30 1.40
N LEU A 40 -7.17 13.24 0.59
CA LEU A 40 -8.30 12.32 0.38
C LEU A 40 -8.71 11.61 1.68
N LEU A 41 -7.77 11.31 2.59
CA LEU A 41 -8.08 10.77 3.93
C LEU A 41 -8.98 11.69 4.72
N ASP A 42 -8.58 12.96 4.78
CA ASP A 42 -9.31 13.95 5.57
C ASP A 42 -10.74 14.09 5.05
N GLN A 43 -10.92 14.06 3.72
CA GLN A 43 -12.25 14.08 3.10
C GLN A 43 -13.09 12.83 3.40
N VAL A 44 -12.46 11.66 3.56
CA VAL A 44 -13.15 10.44 4.00
C VAL A 44 -13.64 10.60 5.43
N PHE A 45 -12.79 11.05 6.35
CA PHE A 45 -13.20 11.28 7.75
C PHE A 45 -14.32 12.32 7.85
N GLU A 46 -14.20 13.44 7.13
CA GLU A 46 -15.27 14.45 7.05
C GLU A 46 -16.59 13.88 6.49
N SER A 47 -16.50 12.92 5.56
CA SER A 47 -17.69 12.26 5.02
C SER A 47 -18.29 11.24 5.99
N LEU A 48 -17.47 10.57 6.81
CA LEU A 48 -17.94 9.64 7.83
C LEU A 48 -18.72 10.35 8.95
N ASP A 49 -18.35 11.59 9.26
CA ASP A 49 -19.02 12.45 10.24
C ASP A 49 -20.36 13.03 9.74
N GLU A 50 -20.70 12.87 8.45
CA GLU A 50 -21.97 13.31 7.88
C GLU A 50 -23.14 12.49 8.45
N GLN A 51 -24.15 13.18 9.00
CA GLN A 51 -25.29 12.52 9.65
C GLN A 51 -26.31 12.00 8.64
N ASP A 52 -26.43 12.66 7.49
CA ASP A 52 -27.33 12.24 6.43
C ASP A 52 -26.74 11.05 5.65
N LEU A 53 -27.38 9.89 5.77
CA LEU A 53 -26.89 8.64 5.19
C LEU A 53 -26.75 8.71 3.66
N ASP A 54 -27.73 9.31 2.97
CA ASP A 54 -27.72 9.38 1.51
C ASP A 54 -26.59 10.30 1.01
N THR A 55 -26.43 11.47 1.64
CA THR A 55 -25.31 12.38 1.36
C THR A 55 -23.96 11.73 1.66
N ARG A 56 -23.85 11.02 2.79
CA ARG A 56 -22.66 10.28 3.18
C ARG A 56 -22.28 9.23 2.14
N LEU A 57 -23.22 8.40 1.70
CA LEU A 57 -22.97 7.36 0.71
C LEU A 57 -22.54 7.94 -0.64
N VAL A 58 -23.19 9.01 -1.11
CA VAL A 58 -22.79 9.68 -2.37
C VAL A 58 -21.39 10.29 -2.27
N ARG A 59 -21.00 10.87 -1.13
CA ARG A 59 -19.65 11.39 -0.94
C ARG A 59 -18.62 10.28 -0.90
N LEU A 60 -18.87 9.23 -0.13
CA LEU A 60 -17.97 8.10 0.00
C LEU A 60 -17.78 7.37 -1.35
N ASP A 61 -18.80 7.27 -2.21
CA ASP A 61 -18.67 6.73 -3.58
C ASP A 61 -17.70 7.54 -4.45
N ARG A 62 -17.83 8.87 -4.41
CA ARG A 62 -16.93 9.77 -5.15
C ARG A 62 -15.50 9.66 -4.65
N LEU A 63 -15.33 9.53 -3.33
CA LEU A 63 -14.03 9.37 -2.70
C LEU A 63 -13.41 8.01 -3.04
N ASP A 64 -14.19 6.92 -3.04
CA ASP A 64 -13.74 5.60 -3.47
C ASP A 64 -13.21 5.64 -4.91
N HIS A 65 -13.97 6.22 -5.84
CA HIS A 65 -13.51 6.39 -7.24
C HIS A 65 -12.22 7.24 -7.33
N ALA A 66 -12.13 8.33 -6.56
CA ALA A 66 -10.93 9.19 -6.55
C ALA A 66 -9.70 8.46 -5.98
N LEU A 67 -9.88 7.70 -4.90
CA LEU A 67 -8.83 6.89 -4.26
C LEU A 67 -8.34 5.79 -5.19
N GLN A 68 -9.26 5.03 -5.80
CA GLN A 68 -8.90 3.98 -6.75
C GLN A 68 -8.17 4.54 -7.98
N THR A 69 -8.62 5.67 -8.52
CA THR A 69 -7.96 6.35 -9.64
C THR A 69 -6.55 6.81 -9.25
N SER A 70 -6.41 7.44 -8.07
CA SER A 70 -5.12 7.91 -7.57
C SER A 70 -4.16 6.75 -7.31
N LEU A 71 -4.66 5.64 -6.76
CA LEU A 71 -3.88 4.43 -6.53
C LEU A 71 -3.40 3.83 -7.85
N ALA A 72 -4.28 3.70 -8.85
CA ALA A 72 -3.92 3.18 -10.17
C ALA A 72 -2.81 4.02 -10.82
N LEU A 73 -2.95 5.35 -10.82
CA LEU A 73 -1.94 6.26 -11.36
C LEU A 73 -0.61 6.13 -10.60
N THR A 74 -0.66 6.03 -9.29
CA THR A 74 0.53 5.94 -8.44
C THR A 74 1.25 4.60 -8.66
N MET A 75 0.51 3.49 -8.82
CA MET A 75 1.07 2.20 -9.16
C MET A 75 1.71 2.20 -10.56
N GLU A 76 1.06 2.80 -11.56
CA GLU A 76 1.63 2.95 -12.90
C GLU A 76 2.94 3.77 -12.88
N GLN A 77 2.93 4.90 -12.17
CA GLN A 77 4.11 5.75 -11.99
C GLN A 77 5.24 5.05 -11.23
N SER A 78 4.90 4.15 -10.30
CA SER A 78 5.91 3.41 -9.55
C SER A 78 6.72 2.48 -10.45
N GLN A 79 6.16 1.93 -11.52
CA GLN A 79 6.80 0.92 -12.38
C GLN A 79 7.44 -0.24 -11.57
N GLY A 80 6.89 -0.58 -10.40
CA GLY A 80 7.46 -1.58 -9.49
C GLY A 80 8.68 -1.11 -8.69
N ARG A 81 9.03 0.18 -8.75
CA ARG A 81 10.10 0.78 -7.95
C ARG A 81 9.66 0.99 -6.51
N TRP A 82 10.55 0.62 -5.61
CA TRP A 82 10.39 0.68 -4.17
C TRP A 82 10.56 2.12 -3.65
N GLY A 83 9.88 2.44 -2.55
CA GLY A 83 10.08 3.68 -1.79
C GLY A 83 9.05 4.76 -2.08
N LEU A 84 9.32 5.61 -3.08
CA LEU A 84 8.72 6.94 -3.27
C LEU A 84 7.18 6.99 -3.11
N PHE A 85 6.49 5.96 -3.60
CA PHE A 85 5.03 5.89 -3.61
C PHE A 85 4.44 4.95 -2.56
N CYS A 86 5.27 4.21 -1.81
CA CYS A 86 4.81 3.22 -0.84
C CYS A 86 3.96 3.85 0.26
N THR A 87 4.32 5.04 0.73
CA THR A 87 3.53 5.77 1.73
C THR A 87 2.17 6.18 1.20
N ALA A 88 2.11 6.75 0.00
CA ALA A 88 0.84 7.13 -0.63
C ALA A 88 -0.06 5.91 -0.87
N ASN A 89 0.51 4.82 -1.37
CA ASN A 89 -0.22 3.56 -1.58
C ASN A 89 -0.72 2.97 -0.26
N ALA A 90 0.10 2.96 0.79
CA ALA A 90 -0.31 2.46 2.10
C ALA A 90 -1.46 3.28 2.71
N ILE A 91 -1.41 4.61 2.56
CA ILE A 91 -2.50 5.51 2.93
C ILE A 91 -3.75 5.11 2.12
N MET A 92 -3.72 5.16 0.79
CA MET A 92 -4.89 4.85 -0.05
C MET A 92 -5.49 3.45 0.21
N ILE A 93 -4.65 2.42 0.38
CA ILE A 93 -5.06 1.06 0.72
C ILE A 93 -5.84 1.02 2.04
N ARG A 94 -5.32 1.67 3.09
CA ARG A 94 -6.02 1.80 4.38
C ARG A 94 -7.43 2.35 4.21
N HIS A 95 -7.65 3.26 3.26
CA HIS A 95 -8.92 3.98 3.15
C HIS A 95 -9.97 3.18 2.44
N VAL A 96 -9.59 2.49 1.36
CA VAL A 96 -10.52 1.61 0.69
C VAL A 96 -11.03 0.55 1.68
N ILE A 97 -10.18 0.08 2.59
CA ILE A 97 -10.61 -0.83 3.67
C ILE A 97 -11.60 -0.15 4.64
N GLU A 98 -11.35 1.10 5.06
CA GLU A 98 -12.23 1.85 5.97
C GLU A 98 -13.59 2.20 5.33
N ILE A 99 -13.58 2.71 4.09
CA ILE A 99 -14.79 3.02 3.33
C ILE A 99 -15.61 1.75 3.12
N THR A 100 -14.97 0.65 2.75
CA THR A 100 -15.67 -0.60 2.51
C THR A 100 -16.35 -1.13 3.78
N ALA A 101 -15.70 -1.00 4.94
CA ALA A 101 -16.28 -1.41 6.21
C ALA A 101 -17.56 -0.60 6.54
N GLU A 102 -17.56 0.71 6.33
CA GLU A 102 -18.74 1.57 6.58
C GLU A 102 -19.85 1.37 5.54
N MET A 103 -19.47 1.09 4.29
CA MET A 103 -20.42 0.87 3.19
C MET A 103 -21.08 -0.51 3.22
N THR A 104 -20.64 -1.44 4.09
CA THR A 104 -21.25 -2.77 4.19
C THR A 104 -22.60 -2.63 4.92
N PRO A 105 -23.76 -2.78 4.25
CA PRO A 105 -25.03 -2.55 4.92
C PRO A 105 -25.33 -3.66 5.93
N SER A 106 -26.04 -3.29 7.00
CA SER A 106 -26.80 -4.21 7.84
C SER A 106 -27.56 -5.24 6.98
N PRO A 107 -27.64 -6.53 7.38
CA PRO A 107 -28.21 -7.62 6.57
C PRO A 107 -29.65 -7.41 6.07
N GLU A 108 -30.35 -6.35 6.50
CA GLU A 108 -31.74 -6.04 6.14
C GLU A 108 -31.92 -5.10 4.93
N LYS A 109 -30.85 -4.49 4.38
CA LYS A 109 -30.98 -3.62 3.19
C LYS A 109 -29.92 -3.95 2.16
N SER A 110 -30.33 -4.41 0.98
CA SER A 110 -29.41 -4.52 -0.16
C SER A 110 -28.99 -3.11 -0.61
N PRO A 111 -27.76 -3.00 -1.11
CA PRO A 111 -27.66 -2.93 -2.56
C PRO A 111 -26.49 -3.78 -3.08
N ASP A 112 -26.82 -4.83 -3.83
CA ASP A 112 -25.88 -5.87 -4.29
C ASP A 112 -24.67 -5.30 -5.06
N GLN A 113 -24.83 -4.20 -5.79
CA GLN A 113 -23.72 -3.58 -6.53
C GLN A 113 -22.60 -3.00 -5.66
N TRP A 114 -22.94 -2.42 -4.51
CA TRP A 114 -21.94 -1.79 -3.64
C TRP A 114 -21.13 -2.85 -2.91
N ARG A 115 -21.79 -3.91 -2.48
CA ARG A 115 -21.16 -5.07 -1.84
C ARG A 115 -20.20 -5.77 -2.81
N ASP A 116 -20.58 -5.94 -4.07
CA ASP A 116 -19.71 -6.59 -5.07
C ASP A 116 -18.48 -5.74 -5.41
N ARG A 117 -18.65 -4.43 -5.63
CA ARG A 117 -17.52 -3.51 -5.89
C ARG A 117 -16.54 -3.44 -4.73
N SER A 118 -17.10 -3.30 -3.53
CA SER A 118 -16.37 -3.35 -2.25
C SER A 118 -15.56 -4.63 -2.11
N TYR A 119 -16.16 -5.78 -2.43
CA TYR A 119 -15.50 -7.08 -2.34
C TYR A 119 -14.33 -7.21 -3.33
N ILE A 120 -14.53 -6.79 -4.59
CA ILE A 120 -13.48 -6.81 -5.62
C ILE A 120 -12.32 -5.88 -5.23
N ALA A 121 -12.62 -4.70 -4.70
CA ALA A 121 -11.61 -3.76 -4.24
C ALA A 121 -10.80 -4.34 -3.06
N LEU A 122 -11.49 -4.93 -2.07
CA LEU A 122 -10.84 -5.60 -0.94
C LEU A 122 -10.01 -6.82 -1.35
N GLU A 123 -10.50 -7.66 -2.27
CA GLU A 123 -9.72 -8.78 -2.81
C GLU A 123 -8.46 -8.28 -3.52
N THR A 124 -8.59 -7.26 -4.37
CA THR A 124 -7.47 -6.64 -5.09
C THR A 124 -6.43 -6.08 -4.11
N ILE A 125 -6.88 -5.34 -3.09
CA ILE A 125 -6.00 -4.78 -2.06
C ILE A 125 -5.30 -5.86 -1.25
N THR A 126 -6.01 -6.94 -0.94
CA THR A 126 -5.44 -8.07 -0.20
C THR A 126 -4.34 -8.74 -1.02
N GLN A 127 -4.55 -8.93 -2.32
CA GLN A 127 -3.53 -9.43 -3.25
C GLN A 127 -2.33 -8.47 -3.35
N MET A 128 -2.57 -7.16 -3.51
CA MET A 128 -1.49 -6.17 -3.52
C MET A 128 -0.69 -6.17 -2.22
N THR A 129 -1.38 -6.28 -1.08
CA THR A 129 -0.74 -6.34 0.24
C THR A 129 0.09 -7.62 0.39
N GLN A 130 -0.39 -8.74 -0.16
CA GLN A 130 0.35 -9.98 -0.24
C GLN A 130 1.62 -9.84 -1.11
N ASP A 131 1.51 -9.28 -2.31
CA ASP A 131 2.64 -9.11 -3.22
C ASP A 131 3.73 -8.20 -2.60
N ILE A 132 3.28 -7.14 -1.92
CA ILE A 132 4.14 -6.26 -1.11
C ILE A 132 4.85 -7.07 -0.03
N ALA A 133 4.10 -7.82 0.78
CA ALA A 133 4.64 -8.66 1.86
C ALA A 133 5.66 -9.70 1.36
N ILE A 134 5.35 -10.40 0.26
CA ILE A 134 6.25 -11.39 -0.37
C ILE A 134 7.57 -10.76 -0.76
N THR A 135 7.52 -9.60 -1.42
CA THR A 135 8.74 -8.96 -1.90
C THR A 135 9.60 -8.43 -0.74
N GLN A 136 8.99 -8.21 0.43
CA GLN A 136 9.66 -7.74 1.64
C GLN A 136 10.19 -8.84 2.54
N ASN A 137 9.85 -10.11 2.29
CA ASN A 137 10.37 -11.23 3.10
C ASN A 137 11.89 -11.34 3.07
N TYR A 138 12.52 -10.85 2.01
CA TYR A 138 13.97 -10.89 1.83
C TYR A 138 14.63 -9.53 2.12
N MET A 139 13.86 -8.56 2.60
CA MET A 139 14.38 -7.24 2.97
C MET A 139 15.21 -7.37 4.25
N PRO A 140 16.47 -6.89 4.27
CA PRO A 140 17.28 -6.88 5.48
C PRO A 140 16.67 -5.93 6.52
N LEU A 141 16.90 -6.20 7.81
CA LEU A 141 16.33 -5.45 8.93
C LEU A 141 16.67 -3.95 8.87
N GLU A 142 17.83 -3.60 8.31
CA GLU A 142 18.29 -2.22 8.14
C GLU A 142 17.48 -1.47 7.07
N GLU A 143 16.96 -2.16 6.05
CA GLU A 143 16.10 -1.56 5.02
C GLU A 143 14.66 -1.41 5.52
N MET A 144 14.27 -2.11 6.60
CA MET A 144 12.95 -1.96 7.19
C MET A 144 12.74 -0.55 7.79
N ASP A 145 13.80 0.13 8.20
CA ASP A 145 13.74 1.50 8.74
C ASP A 145 13.27 2.53 7.70
N ALA A 146 13.36 2.19 6.41
CA ALA A 146 12.85 3.04 5.32
C ALA A 146 11.34 2.88 5.08
N LEU A 147 10.69 1.92 5.76
CA LEU A 147 9.26 1.66 5.59
C LEU A 147 8.43 2.59 6.48
N PRO A 148 7.29 3.11 5.99
CA PRO A 148 6.42 3.92 6.82
C PRO A 148 5.72 3.06 7.89
N PRO A 149 5.53 3.57 9.12
CA PRO A 149 4.76 2.89 10.19
C PRO A 149 3.33 2.50 9.78
N SER A 150 2.73 3.23 8.83
CA SER A 150 1.41 2.92 8.28
C SER A 150 1.33 1.54 7.62
N ARG A 151 2.47 0.91 7.31
CA ARG A 151 2.53 -0.44 6.77
C ARG A 151 1.94 -1.49 7.72
N ALA A 152 2.22 -1.40 9.03
CA ALA A 152 1.65 -2.32 10.02
C ALA A 152 0.12 -2.24 10.04
N PHE A 153 -0.43 -1.03 9.84
CA PHE A 153 -1.87 -0.83 9.74
C PHE A 153 -2.46 -1.55 8.53
N VAL A 154 -1.83 -1.42 7.36
CA VAL A 154 -2.29 -2.09 6.13
C VAL A 154 -2.28 -3.61 6.30
N LEU A 155 -1.20 -4.17 6.86
CA LEU A 155 -1.10 -5.61 7.16
C LEU A 155 -2.22 -6.08 8.10
N ARG A 156 -2.44 -5.36 9.21
CA ARG A 156 -3.51 -5.68 10.18
C ARG A 156 -4.90 -5.58 9.55
N SER A 157 -5.11 -4.60 8.68
CA SER A 157 -6.40 -4.39 8.02
C SER A 157 -6.71 -5.49 7.02
N ALA A 158 -5.72 -5.91 6.22
CA ALA A 158 -5.85 -7.05 5.32
C ALA A 158 -6.11 -8.36 6.10
N LEU A 159 -5.41 -8.58 7.22
CA LEU A 159 -5.66 -9.72 8.11
C LEU A 159 -7.09 -9.72 8.67
N ARG A 160 -7.58 -8.58 9.14
CA ARG A 160 -8.96 -8.44 9.63
C ARG A 160 -9.97 -8.82 8.54
N TYR A 161 -9.79 -8.32 7.32
CA TYR A 161 -10.63 -8.71 6.18
C TYR A 161 -10.61 -10.22 5.92
N LEU A 162 -9.43 -10.85 5.93
CA LEU A 162 -9.29 -12.30 5.76
C LEU A 162 -9.92 -13.12 6.90
N ASP A 163 -9.98 -12.55 8.10
CA ASP A 163 -10.63 -13.17 9.26
C ASP A 163 -12.16 -12.98 9.21
N ASP A 164 -12.65 -11.84 8.74
CA ASP A 164 -14.08 -11.57 8.49
C ASP A 164 -14.65 -12.46 7.36
N LEU A 165 -13.81 -12.84 6.39
CA LEU A 165 -14.11 -13.88 5.39
C LEU A 165 -14.18 -15.30 6.00
N GLY A 166 -13.82 -15.45 7.29
CA GLY A 166 -13.57 -16.69 8.00
C GLY A 166 -14.61 -17.80 7.79
N VAL A 167 -14.09 -19.04 7.73
CA VAL A 167 -14.76 -20.35 7.61
C VAL A 167 -15.02 -20.88 6.18
N LYS A 168 -15.14 -20.04 5.15
CA LYS A 168 -15.59 -20.53 3.82
C LYS A 168 -14.52 -20.87 2.78
N CYS A 169 -13.27 -20.40 2.93
CA CYS A 169 -12.28 -20.52 1.86
C CYS A 169 -10.85 -20.69 2.39
N ASN A 170 -10.29 -21.89 2.24
CA ASN A 170 -8.88 -22.22 2.53
C ASN A 170 -7.88 -21.60 1.53
N ARG A 171 -8.38 -20.97 0.44
CA ARG A 171 -7.56 -20.29 -0.58
C ARG A 171 -6.63 -19.24 0.03
N TRP A 172 -7.04 -18.62 1.13
CA TRP A 172 -6.33 -17.47 1.74
C TRP A 172 -5.42 -17.85 2.91
N ASP A 173 -5.30 -19.13 3.28
CA ASP A 173 -4.53 -19.53 4.46
C ASP A 173 -3.05 -19.19 4.30
N ALA A 174 -2.45 -19.50 3.14
CA ALA A 174 -1.06 -19.13 2.84
C ALA A 174 -0.85 -17.61 2.85
N VAL A 175 -1.84 -16.83 2.40
CA VAL A 175 -1.79 -15.36 2.43
C VAL A 175 -1.85 -14.87 3.87
N ARG A 176 -2.74 -15.44 4.68
CA ARG A 176 -2.87 -15.10 6.11
C ARG A 176 -1.57 -15.37 6.85
N ASP A 177 -0.95 -16.53 6.64
CA ASP A 177 0.32 -16.89 7.29
C ASP A 177 1.45 -15.94 6.87
N GLN A 178 1.50 -15.60 5.58
CA GLN A 178 2.46 -14.65 5.05
C GLN A 178 2.30 -13.24 5.64
N LEU A 179 1.07 -12.73 5.73
CA LEU A 179 0.81 -11.41 6.31
C LEU A 179 1.11 -11.38 7.82
N LYS A 180 0.81 -12.47 8.55
CA LYS A 180 1.16 -12.62 9.97
C LYS A 180 2.66 -12.58 10.19
N GLU A 181 3.42 -13.28 9.35
CA GLU A 181 4.88 -13.30 9.45
C GLU A 181 5.48 -11.93 9.16
N SER A 182 5.02 -11.24 8.11
CA SER A 182 5.45 -9.88 7.81
C SER A 182 5.10 -8.89 8.93
N LEU A 183 3.94 -9.06 9.59
CA LEU A 183 3.56 -8.23 10.72
C LEU A 183 4.42 -8.54 11.96
N ARG A 184 4.75 -9.82 12.21
CA ARG A 184 5.64 -10.23 13.31
C ARG A 184 7.01 -9.58 13.20
N MET A 185 7.62 -9.62 12.01
CA MET A 185 8.91 -8.95 11.77
C MET A 185 8.84 -7.44 12.06
N PHE A 186 7.72 -6.80 11.71
CA PHE A 186 7.51 -5.37 11.99
C PHE A 186 7.30 -5.11 13.50
N ASP A 187 6.50 -5.93 14.19
CA ASP A 187 6.27 -5.77 15.63
C ASP A 187 7.57 -6.02 16.44
N GLU A 188 8.42 -6.97 16.01
CA GLU A 188 9.71 -7.28 16.66
C GLU A 188 10.72 -6.16 16.54
N ARG A 189 10.85 -5.54 15.35
CA ARG A 189 11.82 -4.48 15.13
C ARG A 189 11.40 -3.14 15.77
N TRP A 190 10.10 -2.95 16.05
CA TRP A 190 9.52 -1.78 16.72
C TRP A 190 9.08 -2.05 18.17
N ASP A 191 9.42 -3.20 18.74
CA ASP A 191 9.18 -3.65 20.13
C ASP A 191 7.71 -3.54 20.62
N LEU A 192 6.75 -3.62 19.71
CA LEU A 192 5.30 -3.56 20.02
C LEU A 192 4.76 -4.88 20.60
N SER A 193 5.58 -5.92 20.67
CA SER A 193 5.27 -7.21 21.26
C SER A 193 5.58 -7.29 22.77
N SER A 194 6.39 -6.37 23.31
CA SER A 194 6.72 -6.30 24.73
C SER A 194 5.56 -5.80 25.60
N GLU A 195 4.74 -4.88 25.08
CA GLU A 195 3.64 -4.26 25.85
C GLU A 195 2.43 -5.19 26.02
N ARG A 196 2.22 -6.18 25.14
CA ARG A 196 1.10 -7.14 25.25
C ARG A 196 1.28 -8.22 26.33
N ASN A 197 2.47 -8.31 26.93
CA ASN A 197 2.80 -9.31 27.95
C ASN A 197 2.80 -8.77 29.39
N MET A 198 2.55 -7.47 29.61
CA MET A 198 2.52 -6.90 30.97
C MET A 198 1.18 -7.08 31.70
N ASP A 199 0.12 -7.56 31.02
CA ASP A 199 -1.18 -7.85 31.64
C ASP A 199 -1.25 -9.21 32.39
N ASN A 200 -0.14 -9.96 32.46
CA ASN A 200 -0.06 -11.25 33.16
C ASN A 200 1.03 -11.28 34.23
N LEU A 201 1.08 -10.27 35.10
CA LEU A 201 1.81 -10.35 36.36
C LEU A 201 0.86 -10.89 37.45
N PRO A 202 1.13 -12.06 38.05
CA PRO A 202 0.40 -12.50 39.23
C PRO A 202 0.74 -11.58 40.42
N GLU A 203 -0.29 -11.14 41.15
CA GLU A 203 -0.17 -10.48 42.46
C GLU A 203 0.59 -11.34 43.48
#